data_AF-A0A2E1W305-F1
#
_entry.id   AF-A0A2E1W305-F1
#
_cell.length_a   1.000
_cell.length_b   1.000
_cell.length_c   1.000
_cell.angle_alpha   90.00
_cell.angle_beta   90.00
_cell.angle_gamma   90.00
#
_symmetry.space_group_name_H-M   'P 1'
#
loop_
_entity.id
_entity.type
_entity.pdbx_description
1 polymer ?
#
loop_
_entity_poly.entity_id
_entity_poly.type
_entity_poly.pdbx_seq_one_letter_code
_entity_poly.pdbx_strand_id
1 'polypeptide(L)'
;MGSRILFSLDIDGTLEIGDPAGPITLTQVRELINRRCIVGSSSDRVIAEQRAMWEKHRIPVHFVAHKHRLDETQSNFQHLDRYIHIGDTDVDKRYAELHGFEFFCPEEFCSISH
;
A
#
# COMPACT_ATOMS: atom_id res chain seq x y z
N MET A 1 -0.20 23.74 -1.78
CA MET A 1 -0.99 22.56 -2.22
C MET A 1 -0.17 21.35 -1.84
N GLY A 2 -0.67 20.49 -0.95
CA GLY A 2 0.08 19.31 -0.49
C GLY A 2 0.20 18.29 -1.61
N SER A 3 1.34 17.61 -1.70
CA SER A 3 1.56 16.54 -2.68
C SER A 3 0.49 15.45 -2.54
N ARG A 4 -0.13 15.06 -3.66
CA ARG A 4 -1.07 13.93 -3.73
C ARG A 4 -0.26 12.67 -3.99
N ILE A 5 -0.16 11.83 -2.98
CA ILE A 5 0.63 10.60 -2.99
C ILE A 5 -0.33 9.42 -2.90
N LEU A 6 -0.06 8.37 -3.68
CA LEU A 6 -0.66 7.05 -3.51
C LEU A 6 0.31 6.09 -2.84
N PHE A 7 -0.17 5.43 -1.80
CA PHE A 7 0.50 4.33 -1.11
C PHE A 7 -0.22 3.02 -1.40
N SER A 8 0.50 2.11 -2.03
CA SER A 8 0.10 0.73 -2.28
C SER A 8 0.86 -0.16 -1.31
N LEU A 9 0.16 -0.87 -0.43
CA LEU A 9 0.78 -1.68 0.62
C LEU A 9 0.65 -3.17 0.25
N ASP A 10 1.74 -3.94 0.29
CA ASP A 10 1.60 -5.38 0.51
C ASP A 10 0.99 -5.63 1.91
N ILE A 11 0.65 -6.88 2.21
CA ILE A 11 0.00 -7.26 3.45
C ILE A 11 0.95 -8.08 4.32
N ASP A 12 1.47 -9.17 3.77
CA ASP A 12 2.29 -10.13 4.50
C ASP A 12 3.71 -9.56 4.65
N GLY A 13 4.31 -9.69 5.82
CA GLY A 13 5.59 -9.03 6.15
C GLY A 13 5.56 -7.49 6.20
N THR A 14 4.46 -6.86 5.78
CA THR A 14 4.34 -5.41 5.63
C THR A 14 3.44 -4.77 6.69
N LEU A 15 2.20 -5.25 6.83
CA LEU A 15 1.23 -4.72 7.78
C LEU A 15 1.23 -5.53 9.09
N GLU A 16 0.91 -4.90 10.21
CA GLU A 16 0.80 -5.57 11.52
C GLU A 16 -0.26 -6.68 11.55
N ILE A 17 -1.15 -6.71 10.56
CA ILE A 17 -2.21 -7.72 10.36
C ILE A 17 -1.90 -8.73 9.24
N GLY A 18 -0.68 -8.70 8.70
CA GLY A 18 -0.16 -9.71 7.79
C GLY A 18 0.18 -11.03 8.49
N ASP A 19 0.50 -12.04 7.70
CA ASP A 19 1.00 -13.34 8.13
C ASP A 19 2.18 -13.79 7.23
N PRO A 20 3.45 -13.53 7.62
CA PRO A 20 3.86 -13.01 8.93
C PRO A 20 3.48 -11.52 9.11
N ALA A 21 3.37 -11.07 10.37
CA ALA A 21 3.07 -9.68 10.67
C ALA A 21 4.27 -8.76 10.34
N GLY A 22 3.99 -7.63 9.72
CA GLY A 22 4.96 -6.57 9.43
C GLY A 22 4.91 -5.39 10.40
N PRO A 23 5.79 -4.39 10.22
CA PRO A 23 5.95 -3.28 11.17
C PRO A 23 4.94 -2.14 10.97
N ILE A 24 4.22 -2.06 9.84
CA ILE A 24 3.32 -0.95 9.56
C ILE A 24 1.99 -1.15 10.28
N THR A 25 1.68 -0.24 11.20
CA THR A 25 0.45 -0.29 11.99
C THR A 25 -0.76 0.24 11.21
N LEU A 26 -1.95 -0.24 11.55
CA LEU A 26 -3.22 0.28 11.03
C LEU A 26 -3.46 1.74 11.44
N THR A 27 -2.86 2.17 12.55
CA THR A 27 -2.83 3.58 12.96
C THR A 27 -2.09 4.43 11.92
N GLN A 28 -0.89 4.02 11.50
CA GLN A 28 -0.15 4.72 10.44
C GLN A 28 -0.92 4.73 9.12
N VAL A 29 -1.54 3.60 8.74
CA VAL A 29 -2.40 3.53 7.54
C VAL A 29 -3.54 4.55 7.64
N ARG A 30 -4.18 4.68 8.81
CA ARG A 30 -5.24 5.68 9.04
C ARG A 30 -4.72 7.10 8.93
N GLU A 31 -3.55 7.38 9.47
CA GLU A 31 -2.93 8.71 9.42
C GLU A 31 -2.64 9.15 7.98
N LEU A 32 -2.16 8.25 7.12
CA LEU A 32 -1.99 8.52 5.69
C LEU A 32 -3.32 8.92 5.02
N ILE A 33 -4.39 8.16 5.30
CA ILE A 33 -5.74 8.48 4.77
C ILE A 33 -6.20 9.85 5.28
N ASN A 34 -6.01 10.15 6.57
CA ASN A 34 -6.38 11.44 7.17
C ASN A 34 -5.60 12.62 6.57
N ARG A 35 -4.38 12.38 6.08
CA ARG A 35 -3.56 13.36 5.34
C ARG A 35 -3.97 13.51 3.88
N ARG A 36 -5.08 12.90 3.47
CA ARG A 36 -5.63 12.91 2.11
C ARG A 36 -4.75 12.19 1.08
N CYS A 37 -3.90 11.26 1.53
CA CYS A 37 -3.22 10.32 0.64
C CYS A 37 -4.21 9.25 0.15
N ILE A 38 -3.97 8.75 -1.05
CA ILE A 38 -4.70 7.58 -1.56
C ILE A 38 -3.97 6.35 -1.02
N VAL A 39 -4.67 5.48 -0.32
CA VAL A 39 -4.08 4.32 0.35
C VAL A 39 -4.88 3.08 0.04
N GLY A 40 -4.21 2.00 -0.34
CA GLY A 40 -4.82 0.71 -0.63
C GLY A 40 -3.83 -0.44 -0.50
N SER A 41 -4.31 -1.67 -0.66
CA SER A 41 -3.45 -2.86 -0.68
C SER A 41 -3.24 -3.41 -2.08
N SER A 42 -2.03 -3.90 -2.33
CA SER A 42 -1.70 -4.73 -3.48
C SER A 42 -0.91 -5.95 -3.00
N SER A 43 -1.57 -7.11 -2.93
CA SER A 43 -1.01 -8.34 -2.37
C SER A 43 -1.34 -9.55 -3.24
N ASP A 44 -0.63 -10.66 -3.01
CA ASP A 44 -0.93 -11.95 -3.62
C ASP A 44 -2.18 -12.61 -2.99
N ARG A 45 -2.61 -12.15 -1.81
CA ARG A 45 -3.88 -12.56 -1.20
C ARG A 45 -5.06 -12.30 -2.13
N VAL A 46 -6.09 -13.15 -2.05
CA VAL A 46 -7.28 -13.01 -2.90
C VAL A 46 -8.00 -11.71 -2.58
N ILE A 47 -8.51 -10.99 -3.60
CA ILE A 47 -9.18 -9.69 -3.42
C ILE A 47 -10.26 -9.72 -2.33
N ALA A 48 -11.07 -10.78 -2.26
CA ALA A 48 -12.11 -10.92 -1.25
C ALA A 48 -11.55 -10.94 0.18
N GLU A 49 -10.40 -11.60 0.39
CA GLU A 49 -9.72 -11.65 1.67
C GLU A 49 -9.15 -10.29 2.05
N GLN A 50 -8.55 -9.58 1.09
CA GLN A 50 -8.06 -8.21 1.32
C GLN A 50 -9.20 -7.28 1.75
N ARG A 51 -10.36 -7.33 1.07
CA ARG A 51 -11.53 -6.52 1.43
C ARG A 51 -12.04 -6.85 2.84
N ALA A 52 -12.25 -8.15 3.10
CA ALA A 52 -12.74 -8.62 4.39
C ALA A 52 -11.80 -8.21 5.54
N MET A 53 -10.48 -8.26 5.30
CA MET A 53 -9.47 -7.80 6.23
C MET A 53 -9.65 -6.30 6.55
N TRP A 54 -9.68 -5.43 5.54
CA TRP A 54 -9.85 -3.99 5.77
C TRP A 54 -11.19 -3.64 6.43
N GLU A 55 -12.28 -4.30 6.03
CA GLU A 55 -13.61 -4.13 6.60
C GLU A 55 -13.66 -4.54 8.08
N LYS A 56 -13.07 -5.70 8.42
CA LYS A 56 -12.97 -6.19 9.81
C LYS A 56 -12.31 -5.16 10.72
N HIS A 57 -11.27 -4.48 10.22
CA HIS A 57 -10.54 -3.45 10.96
C HIS A 57 -11.10 -2.03 10.75
N ARG A 58 -12.18 -1.89 9.97
CA ARG A 58 -12.88 -0.64 9.65
C ARG A 58 -11.97 0.43 9.04
N ILE A 59 -10.94 0.04 8.29
CA ILE A 59 -10.01 0.94 7.61
C ILE A 59 -10.53 1.21 6.19
N PRO A 60 -10.93 2.45 5.87
CA PRO A 60 -11.52 2.80 4.58
C PRO A 60 -10.43 3.03 3.54
N VAL A 61 -9.77 1.95 3.12
CA VAL A 61 -8.84 2.00 2.01
C VAL A 61 -9.56 2.38 0.71
N HIS A 62 -8.85 3.04 -0.19
CA HIS A 62 -9.37 3.55 -1.45
C HIS A 62 -9.43 2.46 -2.53
N PHE A 63 -8.57 1.45 -2.43
CA PHE A 63 -8.52 0.34 -3.36
C PHE A 63 -7.96 -0.93 -2.70
N VAL A 64 -8.23 -2.05 -3.36
CA VAL A 64 -7.59 -3.34 -3.15
C VAL A 64 -7.26 -3.92 -4.52
N ALA A 65 -6.08 -4.47 -4.69
CA ALA A 65 -5.58 -4.95 -5.97
C ALA A 65 -4.64 -6.15 -5.79
N HIS A 66 -4.26 -6.76 -6.90
CA HIS A 66 -3.14 -7.69 -6.92
C HIS A 66 -1.85 -6.95 -7.28
N LYS A 67 -0.71 -7.35 -6.70
CA LYS A 67 0.59 -6.70 -6.94
C LYS A 67 1.04 -6.71 -8.41
N HIS A 68 0.64 -7.73 -9.18
CA HIS A 68 0.90 -7.79 -10.62
C HIS A 68 -0.01 -6.87 -11.46
N ARG A 69 -0.91 -6.09 -10.84
CA ARG A 69 -1.86 -5.16 -11.48
C ARG A 69 -1.71 -3.72 -10.95
N LEU A 70 -0.49 -3.33 -10.59
CA LEU A 70 -0.21 -1.95 -10.15
C LEU A 70 -0.41 -0.94 -11.28
N ASP A 71 -0.26 -1.35 -12.54
CA ASP A 71 -0.61 -0.56 -13.73
C ASP A 71 -2.10 -0.18 -13.79
N GLU A 72 -3.00 -1.13 -13.50
CA GLU A 72 -4.44 -0.85 -13.43
C GLU A 72 -4.73 0.14 -12.29
N THR A 73 -4.06 -0.02 -11.15
CA THR A 73 -4.19 0.90 -10.00
C THR A 73 -3.73 2.31 -10.38
N GLN A 74 -2.56 2.44 -11.01
CA GLN A 74 -2.05 3.73 -11.48
C GLN A 74 -3.00 4.40 -12.48
N SER A 75 -3.55 3.60 -13.41
CA SER A 75 -4.49 4.07 -14.43
C SER A 75 -5.82 4.55 -13.84
N ASN A 76 -6.27 3.94 -12.73
CA ASN A 76 -7.47 4.36 -12.01
C ASN A 76 -7.26 5.62 -11.18
N PHE A 77 -6.03 5.89 -10.74
CA PHE A 77 -5.67 7.03 -9.91
C PHE A 77 -4.65 7.94 -10.60
N GLN A 78 -5.11 8.71 -11.58
CA GLN A 78 -4.24 9.57 -12.40
C GLN A 78 -3.94 10.93 -11.73
N HIS A 79 -2.91 11.61 -12.22
CA HIS A 79 -2.52 12.97 -11.82
C HIS A 79 -2.09 13.11 -10.35
N LEU A 80 -1.41 12.09 -9.84
CA LEU A 80 -0.73 12.14 -8.55
C LEU A 80 0.73 12.54 -8.72
N ASP A 81 1.30 13.12 -7.68
CA ASP A 81 2.69 13.55 -7.69
C ASP A 81 3.64 12.35 -7.53
N ARG A 82 3.22 11.33 -6.78
CA ARG A 82 4.01 10.13 -6.48
C ARG A 82 3.14 8.90 -6.33
N TYR A 83 3.67 7.77 -6.78
CA TYR A 83 3.11 6.43 -6.62
C TYR A 83 4.13 5.60 -5.87
N ILE A 84 3.79 5.15 -4.67
CA ILE A 84 4.68 4.42 -3.77
C ILE A 84 4.08 3.04 -3.53
N HIS A 85 4.88 1.99 -3.71
CA HIS A 85 4.57 0.65 -3.24
C HIS A 85 5.49 0.29 -2.07
N ILE A 86 4.93 -0.30 -1.03
CA ILE A 86 5.65 -0.75 0.16
C ILE A 86 5.41 -2.24 0.29
N GLY A 87 6.49 -3.01 0.35
CA GLY A 87 6.48 -4.46 0.47
C GLY A 87 7.80 -4.96 1.04
N ASP A 88 7.82 -6.16 1.60
CA ASP A 88 8.99 -6.73 2.28
C ASP A 88 9.87 -7.60 1.36
N THR A 89 9.40 -7.92 0.13
CA THR A 89 10.10 -8.84 -0.76
C THR A 89 10.67 -8.18 -2.03
N ASP A 90 11.68 -8.83 -2.62
CA ASP A 90 12.22 -8.43 -3.94
C ASP A 90 11.15 -8.51 -5.06
N VAL A 91 10.12 -9.34 -4.88
CA VAL A 91 9.00 -9.46 -5.84
C VAL A 91 8.17 -8.17 -5.84
N ASP A 92 7.92 -7.60 -4.66
CA ASP A 92 7.20 -6.34 -4.51
C ASP A 92 7.97 -5.20 -5.17
N LYS A 93 9.29 -5.12 -4.90
CA LYS A 93 10.18 -4.16 -5.56
C LYS A 93 10.12 -4.28 -7.07
N ARG A 94 10.22 -5.50 -7.60
CA ARG A 94 10.19 -5.74 -9.04
C ARG A 94 8.87 -5.28 -9.68
N TYR A 95 7.72 -5.59 -9.07
CA TYR A 95 6.43 -5.13 -9.60
C TYR A 95 6.26 -3.61 -9.47
N ALA A 96 6.72 -3.01 -8.37
CA ALA A 96 6.70 -1.57 -8.19
C ALA A 96 7.46 -0.87 -9.33
N GLU A 97 8.72 -1.25 -9.53
CA GLU A 97 9.59 -0.65 -10.56
C GLU A 97 9.04 -0.89 -11.98
N LEU A 98 8.51 -2.10 -12.25
CA LEU A 98 7.92 -2.44 -13.55
C LEU A 98 6.74 -1.53 -13.92
N HIS A 99 6.00 -1.05 -12.92
CA HIS A 99 4.82 -0.21 -13.10
C HIS A 99 5.05 1.26 -12.74
N GLY A 100 6.31 1.68 -12.57
CA GLY A 100 6.68 3.08 -12.32
C GLY A 100 6.33 3.58 -10.91
N PHE A 101 6.19 2.69 -9.94
CA PHE A 101 6.08 3.04 -8.53
C PHE A 101 7.47 3.13 -7.91
N GLU A 102 7.63 4.09 -7.00
CA GLU A 102 8.74 4.08 -6.05
C GLU A 102 8.55 2.94 -5.05
N PHE A 103 9.63 2.25 -4.70
CA PHE A 103 9.59 1.14 -3.74
C PHE A 103 10.25 1.55 -2.42
N PHE A 104 9.64 1.14 -1.31
CA PHE A 104 10.21 1.24 0.03
C PHE A 104 9.99 -0.07 0.79
N CYS A 105 10.99 -0.50 1.56
CA CYS A 105 10.76 -1.56 2.54
C CYS A 105 9.92 -1.04 3.73
N PRO A 106 9.19 -1.90 4.45
CA PRO A 106 8.33 -1.48 5.56
C PRO A 106 9.10 -0.75 6.68
N GLU A 107 10.33 -1.17 6.96
CA GLU A 107 11.21 -0.57 7.96
C GLU A 107 11.68 0.83 7.55
N GLU A 108 12.00 1.00 6.27
CA GLU A 108 12.39 2.29 5.71
C GLU A 108 11.22 3.27 5.78
N PHE A 109 10.01 2.80 5.43
CA PHE A 109 8.80 3.59 5.53
C PHE A 109 8.54 4.04 6.97
N CYS A 110 8.64 3.13 7.95
CA CYS A 110 8.45 3.46 9.37
C CYS A 110 9.52 4.38 9.95
N SER A 111 10.72 4.40 9.37
CA SER A 111 11.83 5.26 9.83
C SER A 111 11.69 6.71 9.36
N ILE A 112 10.84 6.97 8.36
CA ILE A 112 10.60 8.30 7.83
C ILE A 112 9.43 8.93 8.60
N SER A 113 9.64 10.11 9.17
CA SER A 113 8.56 10.92 9.72
C SER A 113 7.71 11.47 8.58
N HIS A 114 6.55 10.85 8.32
CA HIS A 114 5.60 11.30 7.31
C HIS A 114 4.68 12.38 7.84
#